data_AF-A0A8S0QVC1-F1
#
_entry.id   AF-A0A8S0QVC1-F1
#
_cell.length_a   1.000
_cell.length_b   1.000
_cell.length_c   1.000
_cell.angle_alpha   90.00
_cell.angle_beta   90.00
_cell.angle_gamma   90.00
#
_symmetry.space_group_name_H-M   'P 1'
#
loop_
_entity.id
_entity.type
_entity.pdbx_description
1 polymer ?
#
loop_
_entity_poly.entity_id
_entity_poly.type
_entity_poly.pdbx_seq_one_letter_code
_entity_poly.pdbx_strand_id
1 'polypeptide(L)'
;MKEGLTTLLMITSILSDAKNKQTTNETVKEWLNESENLAYDLDDLVDELNTEALQRRLVGTESRNSKYVTSLVVESDVHGREEDRGKISEMLGAESSESPVSVILVVGIGGVGKTTLVQLVYKDERVNEEFDLKA
;
A
#
# COMPACT_ATOMS: atom_id res chain seq x y z
N MET A 1 -5.26 31.18 -7.57
CA MET A 1 -5.65 29.83 -8.05
C MET A 1 -5.01 29.46 -9.40
N LYS A 2 -3.70 29.72 -9.62
CA LYS A 2 -3.01 29.40 -10.90
C LYS A 2 -1.79 28.47 -10.72
N GLU A 3 -1.22 28.42 -9.51
CA GLU A 3 -0.04 27.61 -9.18
C GLU A 3 -0.27 26.10 -9.39
N GLY A 4 -1.39 25.55 -8.93
CA GLY A 4 -1.64 24.09 -8.97
C GLY A 4 -1.80 23.51 -10.37
N LEU A 5 -2.32 24.28 -11.33
CA LEU A 5 -2.46 23.83 -12.73
C LEU A 5 -1.12 23.81 -13.44
N THR A 6 -0.23 24.75 -13.12
CA THR A 6 1.13 24.82 -13.66
C THR A 6 1.97 23.62 -13.22
N THR A 7 1.86 23.23 -11.95
CA THR A 7 2.57 22.05 -11.43
C THR A 7 2.09 20.77 -12.10
N LEU A 8 0.78 20.63 -12.33
CA LEU A 8 0.23 19.44 -12.99
C LEU A 8 0.69 19.31 -14.44
N LEU A 9 0.70 20.43 -15.19
CA LEU A 9 1.23 20.48 -16.57
C LEU A 9 2.72 20.10 -16.63
N MET A 10 3.52 20.61 -15.69
CA MET A 10 4.95 20.29 -15.63
C MET A 10 5.20 18.79 -15.39
N ILE A 11 4.43 18.16 -14.51
CA ILE A 11 4.52 16.71 -14.23
C ILE A 11 4.13 15.91 -15.49
N THR A 12 3.04 16.26 -16.18
CA THR A 12 2.62 15.55 -17.40
C THR A 12 3.68 15.63 -18.50
N SER A 13 4.32 16.80 -18.66
CA SER A 13 5.36 16.99 -19.68
C SER A 13 6.61 16.14 -19.40
N ILE A 14 7.04 16.07 -18.14
CA ILE A 14 8.20 15.26 -17.74
C ILE A 14 7.91 13.76 -17.93
N LEU A 15 6.70 13.31 -17.58
CA LEU A 15 6.30 11.92 -17.77
C LEU A 15 6.21 11.54 -19.26
N SER A 16 5.68 12.44 -20.10
CA SER A 16 5.67 12.24 -21.56
C SER A 16 7.08 12.21 -22.16
N ASP A 17 8.01 13.05 -21.70
CA ASP A 17 9.40 13.05 -22.16
C ASP A 17 10.18 11.80 -21.72
N ALA A 18 9.96 11.35 -20.47
CA ALA A 18 10.55 10.11 -19.95
C ALA A 18 10.05 8.88 -20.71
N LYS A 19 8.75 8.81 -21.01
CA LYS A 19 8.16 7.72 -21.80
C LYS A 19 8.72 7.64 -23.22
N ASN A 20 8.97 8.79 -23.84
CA ASN A 20 9.50 8.85 -25.21
C ASN A 20 11.00 8.54 -25.30
N LYS A 21 11.77 8.58 -24.19
CA LYS A 21 13.22 8.31 -24.16
C LYS A 21 13.59 6.85 -23.85
N GLN A 22 12.61 5.96 -23.73
CA GLN A 22 12.81 4.55 -23.35
C GLN A 22 13.47 3.68 -24.44
N THR A 23 13.72 4.17 -25.67
CA THR A 23 14.00 3.29 -26.82
C THR A 23 15.41 3.32 -27.43
N THR A 24 16.38 4.14 -26.98
CA THR A 24 17.66 4.32 -27.73
C THR A 24 18.94 4.50 -26.89
N ASN A 25 19.04 3.97 -25.68
CA ASN A 25 20.28 4.06 -24.90
C ASN A 25 20.76 2.67 -24.45
N GLU A 26 21.88 2.21 -25.01
CA GLU A 26 22.49 0.90 -24.70
C GLU A 26 22.84 0.76 -23.21
N THR A 27 23.22 1.86 -22.54
CA THR A 27 23.44 1.88 -21.09
C THR A 27 22.14 1.67 -20.29
N VAL A 28 21.00 2.14 -20.82
CA VAL A 28 19.69 1.87 -20.20
C VAL A 28 19.28 0.41 -20.41
N LYS A 29 19.64 -0.21 -21.54
CA LYS A 29 19.43 -1.65 -21.74
C LYS A 29 20.31 -2.50 -20.83
N GLU A 30 21.59 -2.15 -20.68
CA GLU A 30 22.50 -2.82 -19.75
C GLU A 30 21.98 -2.72 -18.31
N TRP A 31 21.54 -1.52 -17.89
CA TRP A 31 20.95 -1.31 -16.57
C TRP A 31 19.63 -2.08 -16.37
N LEU A 32 18.80 -2.18 -17.41
CA LEU A 32 17.56 -2.95 -17.34
C LEU A 32 17.85 -4.44 -17.21
N ASN A 33 18.84 -4.95 -17.95
CA ASN A 33 19.29 -6.33 -17.90
C ASN A 33 19.93 -6.68 -16.54
N GLU A 34 20.68 -5.76 -15.94
CA GLU A 34 21.20 -5.92 -14.58
C GLU A 34 20.06 -5.93 -13.54
N SER A 35 19.04 -5.09 -13.73
CA SER A 35 17.85 -5.08 -12.87
C SER A 35 17.02 -6.35 -13.01
N GLU A 36 16.96 -6.95 -14.20
CA GLU A 36 16.26 -8.22 -14.45
C GLU A 36 17.02 -9.41 -13.83
N ASN A 37 18.35 -9.46 -13.97
CA ASN A 37 19.17 -10.47 -13.30
C ASN A 37 19.07 -10.39 -11.78
N LEU A 38 19.07 -9.18 -11.22
CA LEU A 38 18.90 -8.99 -9.78
C LEU A 38 17.51 -9.44 -9.29
N ALA A 39 16.47 -9.34 -10.12
CA ALA A 39 15.15 -9.84 -9.76
C ALA A 39 15.15 -11.37 -9.62
N TYR A 40 15.91 -12.09 -10.45
CA TYR A 40 16.10 -13.53 -10.30
C TYR A 40 16.83 -13.89 -9.00
N ASP A 41 17.92 -13.18 -8.67
CA ASP A 41 18.65 -13.42 -7.41
C ASP A 41 17.78 -13.15 -6.16
N LEU A 42 16.84 -12.21 -6.25
CA LEU A 42 15.90 -11.91 -5.18
C LEU A 42 14.79 -12.97 -5.05
N ASP A 43 14.36 -13.58 -6.15
CA ASP A 43 13.35 -14.65 -6.12
C ASP A 43 13.89 -15.89 -5.38
N ASP A 44 15.17 -16.25 -5.62
CA ASP A 44 15.87 -17.31 -4.90
C ASP A 44 15.98 -17.02 -3.38
N LEU A 45 16.25 -15.77 -3.00
CA LEU A 45 16.29 -15.34 -1.59
C LEU A 45 14.90 -15.34 -0.95
N VAL A 46 13.84 -15.05 -1.70
CA VAL A 46 12.45 -15.11 -1.21
C VAL A 46 12.06 -16.56 -0.92
N ASP A 47 12.46 -17.50 -1.77
CA ASP A 47 12.22 -18.93 -1.55
C ASP A 47 13.02 -19.50 -0.37
N GLU A 48 14.27 -19.07 -0.17
CA GLU A 48 15.07 -19.41 1.01
C GLU A 48 14.43 -18.88 2.31
N LEU A 49 13.97 -17.62 2.32
CA LEU A 49 13.29 -17.02 3.47
C LEU A 49 11.94 -17.68 3.76
N ASN A 50 11.17 -18.04 2.73
CA ASN A 50 9.92 -18.78 2.90
C ASN A 50 10.16 -20.17 3.49
N THR A 51 11.20 -20.85 3.03
CA THR A 51 11.60 -22.17 3.54
C THR A 51 12.07 -22.07 4.99
N GLU A 52 12.89 -21.07 5.34
CA GLU A 52 13.34 -20.84 6.71
C GLU A 52 12.18 -20.41 7.63
N ALA A 53 11.25 -19.59 7.14
CA ALA A 53 10.05 -19.19 7.88
C ALA A 53 9.13 -20.38 8.18
N LEU A 54 8.96 -21.31 7.23
CA LEU A 54 8.23 -22.55 7.44
C LEU A 54 8.93 -23.46 8.46
N GLN A 55 10.26 -23.56 8.42
CA GLN A 55 11.03 -24.31 9.42
C GLN A 55 10.94 -23.67 10.82
N ARG A 56 11.03 -22.34 10.93
CA ARG A 56 10.85 -21.62 12.21
C ARG A 56 9.43 -21.76 12.77
N ARG A 57 8.40 -21.88 11.92
CA ARG A 57 7.02 -22.16 12.36
C ARG A 57 6.82 -23.58 12.84
N LEU A 58 7.50 -24.56 12.24
CA LEU A 58 7.48 -25.96 12.68
C LEU A 58 8.27 -26.21 13.97
N VAL A 59 9.34 -25.44 14.21
CA VAL A 59 10.20 -25.57 15.41
C VAL A 59 9.79 -24.59 16.53
N GLY A 60 9.04 -23.53 16.20
CA GLY A 60 8.70 -22.42 17.09
C GLY A 60 7.25 -22.37 17.60
N THR A 61 6.52 -23.50 17.65
CA THR A 61 5.18 -23.56 18.27
C THR A 61 5.22 -23.51 19.80
N GLU A 62 6.15 -22.77 20.37
CA GLU A 62 6.13 -22.34 21.76
C GLU A 62 6.56 -20.86 21.77
N SER A 63 5.55 -19.98 21.80
CA SER A 63 5.64 -18.60 22.29
C SER A 63 6.53 -17.60 21.51
N ARG A 64 5.88 -16.80 20.64
CA ARG A 64 6.18 -15.35 20.49
C ARG A 64 5.20 -14.64 19.54
N ASN A 65 4.13 -14.10 20.12
CA ASN A 65 3.30 -13.05 19.53
C ASN A 65 4.18 -11.83 19.19
N SER A 66 4.53 -11.63 17.91
CA SER A 66 5.43 -10.56 17.46
C SER A 66 4.85 -9.81 16.25
N LYS A 67 4.54 -8.52 16.45
CA LYS A 67 4.63 -7.43 15.44
C LYS A 67 3.63 -7.42 14.28
N TYR A 68 2.39 -7.86 14.48
CA TYR A 68 1.30 -7.22 13.75
C TYR A 68 1.15 -5.80 14.29
N VAL A 69 0.82 -4.81 13.45
CA VAL A 69 0.62 -3.43 13.90
C VAL A 69 -0.64 -3.38 14.77
N THR A 70 -0.49 -3.76 16.03
CA THR A 70 -1.48 -3.59 17.09
C THR A 70 -0.97 -2.53 18.06
N SER A 71 -0.61 -1.34 17.54
CA SER A 71 -0.88 -0.18 18.39
C SER A 71 -2.39 -0.12 18.48
N LEU A 72 -2.93 -0.59 19.60
CA LEU A 72 -4.31 -0.40 19.96
C LEU A 72 -4.53 1.12 19.93
N VAL A 73 -5.11 1.63 18.84
CA VAL A 73 -5.64 2.98 18.85
C VAL A 73 -6.77 2.91 19.86
N VAL A 74 -6.52 3.49 21.02
CA VAL A 74 -7.56 3.76 22.00
C VAL A 74 -8.49 4.75 21.31
N GLU A 75 -9.60 4.24 20.77
CA GLU A 75 -10.55 4.99 19.94
C GLU A 75 -11.07 6.25 20.62
N SER A 76 -11.09 6.25 21.95
CA SER A 76 -11.56 7.37 22.75
C SER A 76 -10.68 8.63 22.65
N ASP A 77 -9.50 8.58 22.03
CA ASP A 77 -8.59 9.74 21.95
C ASP A 77 -8.45 10.32 20.53
N VAL A 78 -9.05 9.70 19.51
CA VAL A 78 -9.01 10.23 18.14
C VAL A 78 -10.27 11.03 17.86
N HIS A 79 -10.09 12.31 17.51
CA HIS A 79 -11.17 13.26 17.30
C HIS A 79 -11.09 13.89 15.91
N GLY A 80 -12.23 14.22 15.31
CA GLY A 80 -12.31 15.06 14.10
C GLY A 80 -11.99 14.33 12.79
N ARG A 81 -11.99 12.99 12.81
CA ARG A 81 -11.73 12.12 11.65
C ARG A 81 -12.96 11.33 11.22
N GLU A 82 -14.12 11.62 11.81
CA GLU A 82 -15.37 10.91 11.58
C GLU A 82 -15.86 11.09 10.14
N GLU A 83 -15.71 12.29 9.58
CA GLU A 83 -16.06 12.57 8.18
C GLU A 83 -15.15 11.81 7.20
N ASP A 84 -13.83 11.85 7.43
CA ASP A 84 -12.84 11.13 6.62
C ASP A 84 -13.12 9.62 6.66
N ARG A 85 -13.41 9.07 7.84
CA ARG A 85 -13.80 7.66 8.02
C ARG A 85 -15.09 7.35 7.26
N GLY A 86 -16.10 8.22 7.38
CA GLY A 86 -17.38 8.13 6.70
C GLY A 86 -17.25 7.92 5.19
N LYS A 87 -16.47 8.80 4.56
CA LYS A 87 -16.22 8.78 3.11
C LYS A 87 -15.50 7.54 2.64
N ILE A 88 -14.47 7.09 3.37
CA ILE A 88 -13.72 5.89 2.96
C ILE A 88 -14.62 4.65 3.07
N SER A 89 -15.44 4.52 4.10
CA SER A 89 -16.39 3.40 4.20
C SER A 89 -17.43 3.41 3.07
N GLU A 90 -17.93 4.58 2.67
CA GLU A 90 -18.84 4.71 1.52
C GLU A 90 -18.16 4.29 0.21
N MET A 91 -16.90 4.66 0.01
CA MET A 91 -16.11 4.23 -1.16
C MET A 91 -15.85 2.72 -1.20
N LEU A 92 -15.84 2.05 -0.03
CA LEU A 92 -15.65 0.61 0.06
C LEU A 92 -16.94 -0.17 -0.28
N GLY A 93 -18.11 0.32 0.15
CA GLY A 93 -19.40 -0.29 -0.16
C GLY A 93 -20.05 0.15 -1.48
N ALA A 94 -19.36 1.00 -2.25
CA ALA A 94 -19.81 1.39 -3.58
C ALA A 94 -19.49 0.25 -4.58
N GLU A 95 -20.52 -0.51 -4.95
CA GLU A 95 -20.48 -1.54 -5.99
C GLU A 95 -19.93 -0.97 -7.32
N SER A 96 -18.69 -1.33 -7.66
CA SER A 96 -18.10 -1.04 -8.98
C SER A 96 -18.49 -2.16 -9.94
N SER A 97 -19.43 -1.88 -10.84
CA SER A 97 -19.93 -2.87 -11.83
C SER A 97 -18.90 -3.29 -12.89
N GLU A 98 -17.65 -2.81 -12.83
CA GLU A 98 -16.68 -2.97 -13.93
C GLU A 98 -15.29 -3.54 -13.53
N SER A 99 -14.98 -3.74 -12.24
CA SER A 99 -13.66 -4.25 -11.83
C SER A 99 -13.71 -5.13 -10.56
N PRO A 100 -13.04 -6.30 -10.54
CA PRO A 100 -13.08 -7.23 -9.41
C PRO A 100 -12.31 -6.75 -8.16
N VAL A 101 -11.51 -5.67 -8.27
CA VAL A 101 -10.70 -5.13 -7.16
C VAL A 101 -10.77 -3.61 -7.16
N SER A 102 -11.02 -3.03 -5.99
CA SER A 102 -10.98 -1.58 -5.74
C SER A 102 -9.81 -1.25 -4.81
N VAL A 103 -9.09 -0.15 -5.07
CA VAL A 103 -7.93 0.30 -4.28
C VAL A 103 -8.10 1.76 -3.88
N ILE A 104 -7.97 2.05 -2.58
CA ILE A 104 -8.04 3.42 -2.03
C ILE A 104 -6.67 3.79 -1.45
N LEU A 105 -6.06 4.86 -1.98
CA LEU A 105 -4.75 5.35 -1.53
C LEU A 105 -4.90 6.52 -0.53
N VAL A 106 -4.32 6.40 0.66
CA VAL A 106 -4.29 7.46 1.69
C VAL A 106 -2.92 8.13 1.72
N VAL A 107 -2.83 9.41 1.37
CA VAL A 107 -1.57 10.18 1.27
C VAL A 107 -1.56 11.37 2.24
N GLY A 108 -0.37 11.78 2.67
CA GLY A 108 -0.18 12.90 3.60
C GLY A 108 1.19 12.88 4.26
N ILE A 109 1.53 13.96 4.97
CA ILE A 109 2.82 14.11 5.67
C ILE A 109 3.04 13.03 6.75
N GLY A 110 4.30 12.81 7.14
CA GLY A 110 4.64 11.93 8.27
C GLY A 110 3.96 12.40 9.56
N GLY A 111 3.52 11.47 10.41
CA GLY A 111 2.91 11.79 11.71
C GLY A 111 1.45 12.31 11.68
N VAL A 112 0.86 12.57 10.52
CA VAL A 112 -0.53 13.12 10.42
C VAL A 112 -1.64 12.14 10.84
N GLY A 113 -1.29 10.88 11.12
CA GLY A 113 -2.26 9.86 11.52
C GLY A 113 -2.92 9.09 10.37
N LYS A 114 -2.26 8.94 9.21
CA LYS A 114 -2.78 8.11 8.10
C LYS A 114 -3.10 6.68 8.54
N THR A 115 -2.14 6.04 9.20
CA THR A 115 -2.29 4.68 9.72
C THR A 115 -3.42 4.61 10.75
N THR A 116 -3.55 5.63 11.59
CA THR A 116 -4.65 5.76 12.56
C THR A 116 -6.00 5.83 11.87
N LEU A 117 -6.14 6.63 10.80
CA LEU A 117 -7.38 6.72 10.01
C LEU A 117 -7.74 5.36 9.39
N VAL A 118 -6.77 4.66 8.79
CA VAL A 118 -6.99 3.32 8.22
C VAL A 118 -7.46 2.33 9.28
N GLN A 119 -6.86 2.36 10.47
CA GLN A 119 -7.30 1.50 11.58
C GLN A 119 -8.72 1.85 12.05
N LEU A 120 -9.11 3.12 12.06
CA LEU A 120 -10.49 3.53 12.39
C LEU A 120 -11.51 3.05 11.36
N VAL A 121 -11.17 3.12 10.06
CA VAL A 121 -12.03 2.62 8.98
C VAL A 121 -12.19 1.10 9.07
N TYR A 122 -11.10 0.37 9.29
CA TYR A 122 -11.13 -1.09 9.37
C TYR A 122 -12.01 -1.61 10.52
N LYS A 123 -12.06 -0.87 11.63
CA LYS A 123 -12.92 -1.19 12.77
C LYS A 123 -14.34 -0.65 12.66
N ASP A 124 -14.64 0.16 11.64
CA ASP A 124 -15.99 0.68 11.39
C ASP A 124 -16.93 -0.50 11.13
N GLU A 125 -18.02 -0.58 11.87
CA GLU A 125 -18.98 -1.70 11.81
C GLU A 125 -19.49 -1.90 10.38
N ARG A 126 -19.70 -0.80 9.64
CA ARG A 126 -20.17 -0.83 8.24
C ARG A 126 -19.21 -1.60 7.32
N VAL A 127 -17.92 -1.51 7.59
CA VAL A 127 -16.88 -2.21 6.82
C VAL A 127 -16.70 -3.63 7.36
N ASN A 128 -16.66 -3.79 8.68
CA ASN A 128 -16.39 -5.09 9.32
C ASN A 128 -17.51 -6.14 9.10
N GLU A 129 -18.73 -5.70 8.77
CA GLU A 129 -19.84 -6.57 8.38
C GLU A 129 -19.81 -6.98 6.90
N GLU A 130 -19.13 -6.21 6.05
CA GLU A 130 -19.11 -6.39 4.59
C GLU A 130 -18.01 -7.34 4.10
N PHE A 131 -16.96 -7.56 4.91
CA PHE A 131 -15.83 -8.42 4.55
C PHE A 131 -15.72 -9.66 5.47
N ASP A 132 -15.70 -10.85 4.86
CA ASP A 132 -15.56 -12.14 5.56
C ASP A 132 -14.18 -12.32 6.22
N LEU A 133 -13.15 -11.70 5.66
CA LEU A 133 -11.78 -11.84 6.12
C LEU A 133 -11.43 -10.74 7.12
N LYS A 134 -11.13 -11.19 8.35
CA LYS A 134 -10.71 -10.32 9.45
C LYS A 134 -9.24 -10.62 9.77
N ALA A 135 -8.41 -9.57 9.77
CA ALA A 135 -7.06 -9.51 10.29
C ALA A 135 -7.01 -9.50 11.82
#